data_AF-A0A2C7AT12-F1
#
_entry.id   AF-A0A2C7AT12-F1
#
_cell.length_a   1.000
_cell.length_b   1.000
_cell.length_c   1.000
_cell.angle_alpha   90.00
_cell.angle_beta   90.00
_cell.angle_gamma   90.00
#
_symmetry.space_group_name_H-M   'P 1'
#
loop_
_entity.id
_entity.type
_entity.pdbx_description
1 polymer ?
#
loop_
_entity_poly.entity_id
_entity_poly.type
_entity_poly.pdbx_seq_one_letter_code
_entity_poly.pdbx_strand_id
1 'polypeptide(L)'
;MYYKEMCWLSSKGIATGWPDGTYRPLDNVNRDAMAAFMYRYNGSPAYQAPGSSPFSDVVTSQLFYKEMAWMQSQGLSTGWPDGTYRPVTAIARDAMAAFLYRMENPTK
;
A
#
# COMPACT_ATOMS: atom_id res chain seq x y z
N MET A 1 7.93 -20.44 -10.63
CA MET A 1 8.22 -18.99 -10.44
C MET A 1 7.37 -18.21 -11.43
N TYR A 2 6.68 -17.15 -10.98
CA TYR A 2 5.67 -16.43 -11.76
C TYR A 2 6.28 -15.27 -12.57
N TYR A 3 7.20 -15.59 -13.48
CA TYR A 3 8.03 -14.58 -14.16
C TYR A 3 7.20 -13.59 -14.99
N LYS A 4 6.23 -14.09 -15.77
CA LYS A 4 5.38 -13.26 -16.64
C LYS A 4 4.61 -12.21 -15.83
N GLU A 5 4.02 -12.63 -14.72
CA GLU A 5 3.22 -11.78 -13.83
C GLU A 5 4.10 -10.76 -13.11
N MET A 6 5.29 -11.17 -12.65
CA MET A 6 6.29 -10.28 -12.06
C MET A 6 6.74 -9.19 -13.05
N CYS A 7 7.05 -9.57 -14.29
CA CYS A 7 7.42 -8.65 -15.36
C CYS A 7 6.30 -7.66 -15.67
N TRP A 8 5.05 -8.14 -15.75
CA TRP A 8 3.91 -7.25 -15.95
C TRP A 8 3.80 -6.22 -14.82
N LEU A 9 3.83 -6.67 -13.56
CA LEU A 9 3.65 -5.81 -12.39
C LEU A 9 4.77 -4.76 -12.27
N SER A 10 6.00 -5.16 -12.60
CA SER A 10 7.16 -4.25 -12.71
C SER A 10 7.02 -3.27 -13.88
N SER A 11 6.63 -3.72 -15.08
CA SER A 11 6.45 -2.86 -16.26
C SER A 11 5.35 -1.81 -16.10
N LYS A 12 4.35 -2.10 -15.24
CA LYS A 12 3.30 -1.16 -14.86
C LYS A 12 3.72 -0.19 -13.75
N GLY A 13 4.93 -0.33 -13.22
CA GLY A 13 5.43 0.47 -12.11
C GLY A 13 4.74 0.19 -10.77
N ILE A 14 3.99 -0.91 -10.66
CA ILE A 14 3.23 -1.23 -9.44
C ILE A 14 4.21 -1.69 -8.35
N ALA A 15 5.00 -2.73 -8.63
CA ALA A 15 6.11 -3.17 -7.77
C ALA A 15 7.43 -2.79 -8.41
N THR A 16 8.14 -1.90 -7.74
CA THR A 16 9.39 -1.30 -8.23
C THR A 16 10.64 -2.02 -7.72
N GLY A 17 10.48 -3.08 -6.92
CA GLY A 17 11.58 -3.76 -6.26
C GLY A 17 12.26 -2.90 -5.19
N TRP A 18 13.51 -3.24 -4.91
CA TRP A 18 14.34 -2.62 -3.88
C TRP A 18 15.39 -1.67 -4.48
N PRO A 19 15.97 -0.75 -3.68
CA PRO A 19 16.98 0.19 -4.16
C PRO A 19 18.23 -0.48 -4.77
N ASP A 20 18.51 -1.72 -4.38
CA ASP A 20 19.61 -2.55 -4.91
C ASP A 20 19.29 -3.22 -6.26
N GLY A 21 18.10 -2.97 -6.83
CA GLY A 21 17.65 -3.54 -8.09
C GLY A 21 17.03 -4.94 -7.98
N THR A 22 16.93 -5.51 -6.77
CA THR A 22 16.33 -6.84 -6.57
C THR A 22 14.80 -6.80 -6.51
N TYR A 23 14.14 -7.85 -7.00
CA TYR A 23 12.67 -7.96 -6.95
C TYR A 23 12.18 -8.60 -5.63
N ARG A 24 12.94 -9.55 -5.08
CA ARG A 24 12.63 -10.34 -3.86
C ARG A 24 11.25 -11.03 -3.90
N PRO A 25 11.03 -11.99 -4.83
CA PRO A 25 9.72 -12.56 -5.12
C PRO A 25 9.16 -13.51 -4.04
N LEU A 26 9.98 -13.90 -3.06
CA LEU A 26 9.58 -14.79 -1.97
C LEU A 26 9.49 -14.07 -0.62
N ASP A 27 9.85 -12.78 -0.57
CA ASP A 27 9.71 -11.97 0.62
C ASP A 27 8.22 -11.63 0.84
N ASN A 28 7.82 -11.55 2.09
CA ASN A 28 6.47 -11.11 2.43
C ASN A 28 6.27 -9.65 2.01
N VAL A 29 5.05 -9.33 1.58
CA VAL A 29 4.63 -7.95 1.33
C VAL A 29 4.17 -7.34 2.66
N ASN A 30 4.82 -6.26 3.07
CA ASN A 30 4.37 -5.45 4.21
C ASN A 30 3.18 -4.56 3.84
N ARG A 31 2.41 -4.13 4.85
CA ARG A 31 1.19 -3.34 4.65
C ARG A 31 1.45 -1.96 4.03
N ASP A 32 2.61 -1.37 4.28
CA ASP A 32 3.06 -0.13 3.65
C ASP A 32 3.33 -0.31 2.15
N ALA A 33 4.04 -1.39 1.78
CA ALA A 33 4.31 -1.75 0.39
C ALA A 33 3.01 -2.07 -0.36
N MET A 34 2.05 -2.76 0.28
CA MET A 34 0.73 -2.98 -0.30
C MET A 34 0.01 -1.65 -0.60
N ALA A 35 0.12 -0.66 0.30
CA ALA A 35 -0.45 0.67 0.04
C ALA A 35 0.16 1.33 -1.18
N ALA A 36 1.49 1.25 -1.31
CA ALA A 36 2.20 1.73 -2.49
C ALA A 36 1.73 1.04 -3.78
N PHE A 37 1.55 -0.29 -3.74
CA PHE A 37 1.07 -1.06 -4.90
C PHE A 37 -0.34 -0.63 -5.30
N MET A 38 -1.26 -0.50 -4.35
CA MET A 38 -2.63 -0.08 -4.62
C MET A 38 -2.71 1.35 -5.15
N TYR A 39 -1.96 2.28 -4.58
CA TYR A 39 -1.90 3.66 -5.05
C TYR A 39 -1.40 3.75 -6.50
N ARG A 40 -0.33 3.02 -6.82
CA ARG A 40 0.23 2.98 -8.18
C ARG A 40 -0.68 2.25 -9.16
N TYR A 41 -1.31 1.16 -8.72
CA TYR A 41 -2.30 0.43 -9.50
C TYR A 41 -3.48 1.33 -9.88
N ASN A 42 -3.91 2.20 -8.96
CA ASN A 42 -4.97 3.20 -9.20
C ASN A 42 -4.48 4.44 -9.99
N GLY A 43 -3.36 4.34 -10.71
CA GLY A 43 -2.86 5.41 -11.57
C GLY A 43 -2.15 6.54 -10.82
N SER A 44 -1.74 6.34 -9.56
CA SER A 44 -1.03 7.34 -8.75
C SER A 44 -1.78 8.68 -8.68
N PRO A 45 -3.04 8.71 -8.21
CA PRO A 45 -3.90 9.89 -8.28
C PRO A 45 -3.28 11.07 -7.53
N ALA A 46 -3.49 12.29 -8.04
CA ALA A 46 -3.02 13.50 -7.37
C ALA A 46 -3.61 13.57 -5.94
N TYR A 47 -2.73 13.40 -4.96
CA TYR A 47 -3.10 13.39 -3.54
C TYR A 47 -2.03 14.11 -2.74
N GLN A 48 -2.47 15.03 -1.89
CA GLN A 48 -1.61 15.72 -0.93
C GLN A 48 -1.85 15.11 0.44
N ALA A 49 -0.83 14.43 0.97
CA ALA A 49 -0.92 13.84 2.29
C ALA A 49 -0.98 14.95 3.37
N PRO A 50 -1.72 14.74 4.47
CA PRO A 50 -1.82 15.73 5.54
C PRO A 50 -0.48 15.92 6.24
N GLY A 51 -0.27 17.11 6.82
CA GLY A 51 0.93 17.43 7.61
C GLY A 51 1.01 16.70 8.96
N SER A 52 -0.12 16.14 9.41
CA SER A 52 -0.20 15.22 10.55
C SER A 52 -0.70 13.87 10.07
N SER A 53 -0.07 12.80 10.53
CA SER A 53 -0.49 11.44 10.19
C SER A 53 -1.87 11.12 10.78
N PRO A 54 -2.75 10.42 10.03
CA PRO A 54 -3.98 9.86 10.59
C PRO A 54 -3.74 8.61 11.46
N PHE A 55 -2.52 8.07 11.46
CA PHE A 55 -2.12 6.89 12.24
C PHE A 55 -1.03 7.24 13.25
N SER A 56 -1.17 6.73 14.47
CA SER A 56 -0.28 7.05 15.59
C SER A 56 1.14 6.45 15.46
N ASP A 57 1.29 5.38 14.69
CA ASP A 57 2.54 4.63 14.46
C ASP A 57 3.17 4.91 13.08
N VAL A 58 2.75 5.98 12.41
CA VAL A 58 3.25 6.38 11.09
C VAL A 58 3.73 7.83 11.16
N VAL A 59 5.01 8.07 10.88
CA VAL A 59 5.56 9.43 10.78
C VAL A 59 5.48 9.93 9.33
N THR A 60 5.29 11.24 9.14
CA THR A 60 5.04 11.82 7.81
C THR A 60 6.23 11.77 6.85
N SER A 61 7.44 11.54 7.38
CA SER A 61 8.68 11.40 6.61
C SER A 61 9.00 9.96 6.19
N GLN A 62 8.27 8.95 6.70
CA GLN A 62 8.60 7.56 6.40
C GLN A 62 8.15 7.13 5.00
N LEU A 63 8.76 6.04 4.52
CA LEU A 63 8.44 5.47 3.22
C LEU A 63 6.94 5.12 3.13
N PHE A 64 6.35 5.42 1.98
CA PHE A 64 4.95 5.16 1.65
C PHE A 64 3.90 5.86 2.52
N TYR A 65 4.28 6.87 3.32
CA TYR A 65 3.33 7.66 4.13
C TYR A 65 2.16 8.18 3.30
N LYS A 66 2.47 8.78 2.14
CA LYS A 66 1.48 9.36 1.24
C LYS A 66 0.43 8.34 0.82
N GLU A 67 0.86 7.14 0.47
CA GLU A 67 0.01 6.07 -0.02
C GLU A 67 -0.84 5.45 1.09
N MET A 68 -0.28 5.30 2.30
CA MET A 68 -1.06 4.88 3.47
C MET A 68 -2.13 5.92 3.85
N ALA A 69 -1.77 7.21 3.86
CA ALA A 69 -2.71 8.29 4.13
C ALA A 69 -3.77 8.40 3.03
N TRP A 70 -3.39 8.18 1.76
CA TRP A 70 -4.34 8.14 0.65
C TRP A 70 -5.35 7.01 0.83
N MET A 71 -4.89 5.78 1.11
CA MET A 71 -5.78 4.65 1.36
C MET A 71 -6.77 4.92 2.50
N GLN A 72 -6.32 5.61 3.55
CA GLN A 72 -7.21 6.04 4.64
C GLN A 72 -8.25 7.04 4.16
N SER A 73 -7.84 8.06 3.40
CA SER A 73 -8.75 9.09 2.87
C SER A 73 -9.82 8.51 1.92
N GLN A 74 -9.50 7.43 1.24
CA GLN A 74 -10.39 6.72 0.32
C GLN A 74 -11.20 5.61 1.01
N GLY A 75 -11.03 5.41 2.33
CA GLY A 75 -11.68 4.34 3.09
C GLY A 75 -11.18 2.93 2.77
N LEU A 76 -10.11 2.78 2.00
CA LEU A 76 -9.56 1.48 1.59
C LEU A 76 -8.92 0.76 2.78
N SER A 77 -8.10 1.48 3.57
CA SER A 77 -7.49 0.99 4.80
C SER A 77 -7.80 1.91 5.97
N THR A 78 -8.45 1.38 6.99
CA THR A 78 -8.90 2.15 8.16
C THR A 78 -7.96 2.06 9.36
N GLY A 79 -6.89 1.26 9.27
CA GLY A 79 -6.06 0.92 10.42
C GLY A 79 -6.79 0.05 11.44
N TRP A 80 -6.30 0.07 12.67
CA TRP A 80 -6.86 -0.64 13.82
C TRP A 80 -7.63 0.31 14.75
N PRO A 81 -8.51 -0.23 15.62
CA PRO A 81 -9.22 0.57 16.63
C PRO A 81 -8.31 1.36 17.58
N ASP A 82 -7.05 0.94 17.73
CA ASP A 82 -6.02 1.63 18.53
C ASP A 82 -5.37 2.84 17.82
N GLY A 83 -5.80 3.15 16.59
CA GLY A 83 -5.27 4.23 15.78
C GLY A 83 -3.98 3.89 15.02
N THR A 84 -3.54 2.62 15.00
CA THR A 84 -2.31 2.20 14.30
C THR A 84 -2.57 1.72 12.87
N TYR A 85 -1.53 1.75 12.03
CA TYR A 85 -1.51 1.21 10.67
C TYR A 85 -0.67 -0.07 10.54
N ARG A 86 0.33 -0.25 11.41
CA ARG A 86 1.26 -1.39 11.46
C ARG A 86 2.02 -1.58 10.13
N PRO A 87 2.73 -0.54 9.65
CA PRO A 87 3.26 -0.47 8.28
C PRO A 87 4.19 -1.63 7.93
N VAL A 88 5.09 -1.98 8.84
CA VAL A 88 6.17 -2.98 8.63
C VAL A 88 5.75 -4.41 8.99
N THR A 89 4.45 -4.66 9.12
CA THR A 89 3.91 -6.01 9.32
C THR A 89 3.48 -6.61 7.98
N ALA A 90 3.71 -7.91 7.80
CA ALA A 90 3.24 -8.63 6.63
C ALA A 90 1.71 -8.54 6.53
N ILE A 91 1.19 -8.31 5.32
CA ILE A 91 -0.25 -8.22 5.11
C ILE A 91 -0.91 -9.61 5.19
N ALA A 92 -1.94 -9.73 6.01
CA ALA A 92 -2.79 -10.92 6.06
C ALA A 92 -3.80 -10.94 4.90
N ARG A 93 -4.23 -12.14 4.49
CA ARG A 93 -5.08 -12.33 3.29
C ARG A 93 -6.46 -11.67 3.42
N ASP A 94 -6.99 -11.57 4.63
CA ASP A 94 -8.26 -10.90 4.94
C ASP A 94 -8.16 -9.38 4.74
N ALA A 95 -7.08 -8.75 5.22
CA ALA A 95 -6.83 -7.33 5.00
C ALA A 95 -6.63 -7.02 3.51
N MET A 96 -5.87 -7.85 2.80
CA MET A 96 -5.73 -7.74 1.34
C MET A 96 -7.08 -7.80 0.62
N ALA A 97 -7.93 -8.76 0.99
CA ALA A 97 -9.27 -8.89 0.41
C ALA A 97 -10.15 -7.66 0.70
N ALA A 98 -10.12 -7.15 1.94
CA ALA A 98 -10.87 -5.96 2.32
C ALA A 98 -10.44 -4.73 1.51
N PHE A 99 -9.14 -4.53 1.32
CA PHE A 99 -8.63 -3.37 0.58
C PHE A 99 -9.05 -3.42 -0.90
N LEU A 100 -8.86 -4.57 -1.55
CA LEU A 100 -9.25 -4.76 -2.95
C LEU A 100 -10.76 -4.62 -3.13
N TYR A 101 -11.56 -5.21 -2.23
CA TYR A 101 -13.02 -5.10 -2.30
C TYR A 101 -13.48 -3.65 -2.23
N ARG A 102 -12.95 -2.86 -1.28
CA ARG A 102 -13.32 -1.45 -1.13
C ARG A 102 -12.85 -0.59 -2.30
N MET A 103 -11.75 -0.96 -2.96
CA MET A 103 -11.26 -0.27 -4.16
C MET A 103 -12.21 -0.47 -5.34
N GLU A 104 -12.74 -1.68 -5.51
CA GLU A 104 -13.73 -2.00 -6.56
C GLU A 104 -15.16 -1.56 -6.18
N ASN A 105 -15.43 -1.32 -4.90
CA ASN A 105 -16.75 -0.95 -4.37
C ASN A 105 -16.66 0.30 -3.48
N PRO A 106 -16.33 1.47 -4.06
CA PRO A 106 -16.20 2.69 -3.29
C PRO A 106 -17.56 3.09 -2.71
N THR A 107 -17.64 3.16 -1.38
CA THR A 107 -18.78 3.75 -0.68
C THR A 107 -18.74 5.25 -0.91
N LYS A 108 -19.62 5.74 -1.78
CA LYS A 108 -19.85 7.17 -2.01
C LYS A 108 -20.38 7.85 -0.76
#